data_AF-A0A537UHG1-F1
#
_entry.id   AF-A0A537UHG1-F1
#
_cell.length_a   1.000
_cell.length_b   1.000
_cell.length_c   1.000
_cell.angle_alpha   90.00
_cell.angle_beta   90.00
_cell.angle_gamma   90.00
#
_symmetry.space_group_name_H-M   'P 1'
#
loop_
_entity.id
_entity.type
_entity.pdbx_description
1 polymer ?
#
loop_
_entity_poly.entity_id
_entity_poly.type
_entity_poly.pdbx_seq_one_letter_code
_entity_poly.pdbx_strand_id
1 'polypeptide(L)'
;MNGLSQIGDQTEAERLATGFVFTEGPLWHSDGFYYFVDVRASKFYRIRPGGAAELLRENTGEGNGTTFDPQGRLILCEGGN
;
A
#
# COMPACT_ATOMS: atom_id res chain seq x y z
N MET A 1 -21.52 11.40 13.46
CA MET A 1 -20.30 10.59 13.24
C MET A 1 -20.63 9.16 13.64
N ASN A 2 -21.11 8.34 12.70
CA ASN A 2 -21.56 6.96 12.95
C ASN A 2 -20.76 5.92 12.13
N GLY A 3 -19.57 6.28 11.64
CA GLY A 3 -18.80 5.42 10.71
C GLY A 3 -18.02 4.29 11.39
N LEU A 4 -17.80 4.36 12.70
CA LEU A 4 -16.99 3.36 13.41
C LEU A 4 -17.76 2.08 13.74
N SER A 5 -19.09 2.12 13.81
CA SER A 5 -19.93 0.96 14.14
C SER A 5 -20.03 -0.08 13.02
N GLN A 6 -19.37 0.15 11.88
CA GLN A 6 -19.31 -0.76 10.73
C GLN A 6 -17.90 -1.34 10.55
N ILE A 7 -16.93 -0.91 11.37
CA ILE A 7 -15.57 -1.45 11.36
C ILE A 7 -15.63 -2.83 12.03
N GLY A 8 -15.43 -3.89 11.23
CA GLY A 8 -15.38 -5.28 11.72
C GLY A 8 -16.58 -6.15 11.34
N ASP A 9 -17.58 -5.61 10.64
CA ASP A 9 -18.71 -6.42 10.13
C ASP A 9 -18.28 -7.41 9.03
N GLN A 10 -17.12 -7.18 8.41
CA GLN A 10 -16.44 -8.14 7.55
C GLN A 10 -15.37 -8.88 8.34
N THR A 11 -15.59 -10.18 8.55
CA THR A 11 -14.77 -11.03 9.41
C THR A 11 -13.73 -11.87 8.66
N GLU A 12 -13.81 -11.91 7.33
CA GLU A 12 -12.89 -12.69 6.50
C GLU A 12 -11.92 -11.79 5.74
N ALA A 13 -10.63 -12.01 5.99
CA ALA A 13 -9.57 -11.33 5.25
C ALA A 13 -9.31 -12.03 3.92
N GLU A 14 -9.30 -11.28 2.82
CA GLU A 14 -8.88 -11.76 1.51
C GLU A 14 -7.38 -11.50 1.31
N ARG A 15 -6.64 -12.52 0.86
CA ARG A 15 -5.23 -12.36 0.48
C ARG A 15 -5.09 -12.00 -1.00
N LEU A 16 -4.77 -10.74 -1.28
CA LEU A 16 -4.66 -10.22 -2.64
C LEU A 16 -3.43 -10.72 -3.42
N ALA A 17 -2.29 -10.93 -2.75
CA ALA A 17 -1.05 -11.38 -3.39
C ALA A 17 -0.04 -12.00 -2.41
N THR A 18 0.99 -12.64 -2.95
CA THR A 18 2.14 -13.22 -2.22
C THR A 18 3.44 -12.96 -3.00
N GLY A 19 4.59 -13.38 -2.45
CA GLY A 19 5.89 -13.28 -3.13
C GLY A 19 6.72 -12.04 -2.81
N PHE A 20 6.28 -11.24 -1.83
CA PHE A 20 7.02 -10.08 -1.31
C PHE A 20 7.87 -10.46 -0.08
N VAL A 21 8.89 -9.67 0.21
CA VAL A 21 9.82 -9.90 1.32
C VAL A 21 9.28 -9.31 2.62
N PHE A 22 8.88 -8.03 2.63
CA PHE A 22 8.35 -7.35 3.80
C PHE A 22 7.46 -6.17 3.38
N THR A 23 6.15 -6.38 3.35
CA THR A 23 5.19 -5.37 2.88
C THR A 23 4.82 -4.36 3.97
N GLU A 24 4.84 -3.07 3.65
CA GLU A 24 4.45 -1.96 4.52
C GLU A 24 3.79 -0.82 3.74
N GLY A 25 3.32 0.19 4.48
CA GLY A 25 2.78 1.43 3.93
C GLY A 25 1.63 1.25 2.95
N PRO A 26 0.58 0.46 3.29
CA PRO A 26 -0.59 0.34 2.43
C PRO A 26 -1.31 1.69 2.33
N LEU A 27 -1.68 2.08 1.12
CA LEU A 27 -2.46 3.29 0.87
C LEU A 27 -3.54 3.02 -0.18
N TRP A 28 -4.80 3.19 0.23
CA TRP A 28 -5.94 3.03 -0.67
C TRP A 28 -6.11 4.26 -1.57
N HIS A 29 -6.31 4.03 -2.86
CA HIS A 29 -6.69 5.05 -3.83
C HIS A 29 -8.18 4.90 -4.20
N SER A 30 -8.87 6.03 -4.38
CA SER A 30 -10.32 6.07 -4.68
C SER A 30 -10.71 5.32 -5.96
N ASP A 31 -9.77 5.15 -6.89
CA ASP A 31 -9.97 4.40 -8.13
C ASP A 31 -9.96 2.87 -7.95
N GLY A 32 -9.94 2.36 -6.71
CA GLY A 32 -10.12 0.94 -6.42
C GLY A 32 -8.82 0.13 -6.46
N PHE A 33 -7.73 0.68 -5.95
CA PHE A 33 -6.46 -0.02 -5.85
C PHE A 33 -5.65 0.39 -4.62
N TYR A 34 -4.72 -0.46 -4.19
CA TYR A 34 -3.74 -0.15 -3.15
C TYR A 34 -2.40 0.20 -3.76
N TYR A 35 -1.73 1.17 -3.16
CA TYR A 35 -0.27 1.29 -3.17
C TYR A 35 0.30 0.55 -1.97
N PHE A 36 1.50 -0.03 -2.10
CA PHE A 36 2.24 -0.61 -0.98
C PHE A 36 3.73 -0.71 -1.31
N VAL A 37 4.59 -0.82 -0.30
CA VAL A 37 6.04 -0.98 -0.46
C VAL A 37 6.46 -2.37 0.00
N ASP A 38 7.34 -3.03 -0.75
CA ASP A 38 8.16 -4.14 -0.25
C ASP A 38 9.50 -3.57 0.23
N VAL A 39 9.58 -3.28 1.54
CA VAL A 39 10.64 -2.46 2.16
C VAL A 39 12.01 -3.06 1.89
N ARG A 40 12.16 -4.37 2.17
CA ARG A 40 13.44 -5.07 2.07
C ARG A 40 13.85 -5.36 0.63
N ALA A 41 12.88 -5.45 -0.28
CA ALA A 41 13.17 -5.52 -1.71
C ALA A 41 13.47 -4.15 -2.33
N SER A 42 13.20 -3.05 -1.60
CA SER A 42 13.32 -1.68 -2.07
C SER A 42 12.45 -1.39 -3.30
N LYS A 43 11.19 -1.86 -3.28
CA LYS A 43 10.24 -1.78 -4.40
C LYS A 43 8.88 -1.25 -3.99
N PHE A 44 8.32 -0.36 -4.81
CA PHE A 44 7.01 0.23 -4.62
C PHE A 44 6.03 -0.28 -5.68
N TYR A 45 4.84 -0.68 -5.25
CA TYR A 45 3.87 -1.38 -6.07
C TYR A 45 2.48 -0.74 -6.02
N ARG A 46 1.70 -1.04 -7.05
CA ARG A 46 0.23 -0.90 -7.07
C ARG A 46 -0.42 -2.26 -7.25
N ILE A 47 -1.56 -2.50 -6.60
CA ILE A 47 -2.37 -3.70 -6.83
C ILE A 47 -3.86 -3.37 -6.82
N ARG A 48 -4.56 -3.83 -7.87
CA ARG A 48 -6.02 -3.89 -7.92
C ARG A 48 -6.47 -5.25 -7.40
N PRO A 49 -7.52 -5.33 -6.55
CA PRO A 49 -8.10 -6.63 -6.17
C PRO A 49 -8.43 -7.48 -7.41
N GLY A 50 -8.09 -8.77 -7.36
CA GLY A 50 -8.21 -9.70 -8.49
C GLY A 50 -7.16 -9.55 -9.60
N GLY A 51 -6.25 -8.57 -9.50
CA GLY A 51 -5.15 -8.33 -10.44
C GLY A 51 -3.79 -8.71 -9.89
N ALA A 52 -2.77 -8.65 -10.75
CA ALA A 52 -1.37 -8.78 -10.34
C ALA A 52 -0.84 -7.47 -9.74
N ALA A 53 0.14 -7.56 -8.85
CA ALA A 53 0.90 -6.41 -8.39
C ALA A 53 1.77 -5.84 -9.52
N GLU A 54 1.69 -4.54 -9.71
CA GLU A 54 2.42 -3.76 -10.71
C GLU A 54 3.54 -2.98 -10.03
N LEU A 55 4.77 -3.17 -10.50
CA LEU A 55 5.92 -2.43 -10.00
C LEU A 55 5.91 -1.00 -10.55
N LEU A 56 5.96 -0.01 -9.66
CA LEU A 56 5.94 1.40 -10.02
C LEU A 56 7.31 2.07 -9.87
N ARG A 57 8.10 1.67 -8.86
CA ARG A 57 9.42 2.24 -8.59
C ARG A 57 10.31 1.21 -7.90
N GLU A 58 11.58 1.16 -8.30
CA GLU A 58 12.64 0.42 -7.61
C GLU A 58 13.59 1.39 -6.89
N ASN A 59 14.47 0.85 -6.06
CA ASN A 59 15.45 1.62 -5.29
C ASN A 59 14.79 2.70 -4.44
N THR A 60 13.77 2.32 -3.68
CA THR A 60 12.95 3.22 -2.86
C THR A 60 13.65 3.70 -1.59
N GLY A 61 14.90 3.31 -1.34
CA GLY A 61 15.63 3.69 -0.11
C GLY A 61 15.01 3.11 1.16
N GLU A 62 14.59 1.84 1.10
CA GLU A 62 13.77 1.21 2.15
C GLU A 62 12.49 2.01 2.42
N GLY A 63 11.75 2.31 1.34
CA GLY A 63 10.44 2.96 1.43
C GLY A 63 9.52 2.22 2.41
N ASN A 64 8.74 2.95 3.20
CA ASN A 64 7.88 2.39 4.23
C ASN A 64 6.49 3.06 4.20
N GLY A 65 6.18 3.95 5.15
CA GLY A 65 4.87 4.60 5.23
C GLY A 65 4.55 5.44 4.00
N THR A 66 3.29 5.35 3.55
CA THR A 66 2.78 6.14 2.42
C THR A 66 1.50 6.88 2.81
N THR A 67 1.29 8.06 2.22
CA THR A 67 0.05 8.83 2.36
C THR A 67 -0.13 9.76 1.16
N PHE A 68 -1.27 10.46 1.08
CA PHE A 68 -1.43 11.60 0.20
C PHE A 68 -1.27 12.90 0.98
N ASP A 69 -0.66 13.90 0.36
CA ASP A 69 -0.72 15.26 0.84
C ASP A 69 -2.08 15.92 0.51
N PRO A 70 -2.37 17.14 1.00
CA PRO A 70 -3.64 17.81 0.73
C PRO A 70 -3.88 18.17 -0.74
N GLN A 71 -2.88 18.07 -1.61
CA GLN A 71 -3.00 18.25 -3.06
C GLN A 71 -3.20 16.92 -3.80
N GLY A 72 -3.27 15.79 -3.08
CA GLY A 72 -3.42 14.46 -3.67
C GLY A 72 -2.12 13.87 -4.21
N ARG A 73 -0.95 14.46 -3.89
CA ARG A 73 0.34 13.90 -4.28
C ARG A 73 0.73 12.80 -3.31
N LEU A 74 1.32 11.73 -3.82
CA LEU A 74 1.80 10.62 -2.98
C LEU A 74 3.07 11.02 -2.24
N ILE A 75 3.09 10.77 -0.94
CA ILE A 75 4.24 10.90 -0.05
C ILE A 75 4.65 9.50 0.40
N LEU A 76 5.95 9.22 0.39
CA LEU A 76 6.54 7.96 0.81
C LEU A 76 7.75 8.25 1.69
N CYS A 77 7.78 7.68 2.90
CA CYS A 77 8.90 7.78 3.83
C CYS A 77 10.00 6.78 3.44
N GLU A 78 11.26 7.19 3.49
CA GLU A 78 12.42 6.34 3.17
C GLU A 78 13.26 6.16 4.45
N GLY A 79 13.58 4.91 4.80
CA GLY A 79 14.30 4.58 6.04
C GLY A 79 15.80 4.33 5.86
N GLY A 80 16.24 4.06 4.64
CA GLY A 80 17.60 3.62 4.32
C GLY A 80 18.50 4.68 3.69
N ASN A 81 18.13 5.96 3.80
CA ASN A 81 18.84 7.11 3.19
C ASN A 81 19.27 8.13 4.24
#